data_AF-A0A3N7CR73-F1
#
_entry.id   AF-A0A3N7CR73-F1
#
_cell.length_a   1.000
_cell.length_b   1.000
_cell.length_c   1.000
_cell.angle_alpha   90.00
_cell.angle_beta   90.00
_cell.angle_gamma   90.00
#
_symmetry.space_group_name_H-M   'P 1'
#
loop_
_entity.id
_entity.type
_entity.pdbx_description
1 polymer ?
#
loop_
_entity_poly.entity_id
_entity_poly.type
_entity_poly.pdbx_seq_one_letter_code
_entity_poly.pdbx_strand_id
1 'polypeptide(L)'
;MNILDIVKNYLPSNLAGQIAENTGESESGISKVISAALPTILGSLISKSSGNSSGVFDMVKGAANSGILGNLTSMLGATEPANGTGFNIWTILKSLFGDKLGHIVSALSSFGGVKESTANSVLGITSAATLGAVGKYSAEQNLDANGLSTYLNTQKNALSTFIPAGFDFAGIGAALGLGGLGAAAATTANPVNSGTTTLHNGPSYTQARKKQGNSWLVPLVILAAVGGLIWWFTKDGCNKNNSGSTATDTPAVAAATVAIPDTPAATTAASGRESFVITLPSGATLNAYKGGIEDQMVQFIQSDEYKNAANDEALKNKWFNFDNLNFEFGTTKITEASTVQLDNIIAILKEFKDAKIKVGAYTDKKGDDAGNLKLSQGRADAVKAALTKAGVGAQVTGAEGYGEKFATVDENADDKAREADRKTAIRFSK
;
A
#
# COMPACT_ATOMS: atom_id res chain seq x y z
N MET A 1 -19.87 -6.13 -4.49
CA MET A 1 -18.58 -5.68 -3.93
C MET A 1 -17.56 -5.59 -5.05
N ASN A 2 -16.75 -4.53 -5.07
CA ASN A 2 -15.70 -4.37 -6.08
C ASN A 2 -14.54 -5.33 -5.79
N ILE A 3 -14.00 -5.97 -6.83
CA ILE A 3 -12.88 -6.91 -6.71
C ILE A 3 -11.65 -6.25 -6.07
N LEU A 4 -11.47 -4.95 -6.29
CA LEU A 4 -10.35 -4.22 -5.73
C LEU A 4 -10.48 -4.04 -4.21
N ASP A 5 -11.69 -3.80 -3.71
CA ASP A 5 -11.91 -3.66 -2.26
C ASP A 5 -11.67 -4.99 -1.55
N ILE A 6 -12.06 -6.09 -2.20
CA ILE A 6 -11.74 -7.44 -1.75
C ILE A 6 -10.22 -7.61 -1.65
N VAL A 7 -9.47 -7.31 -2.71
CA VAL A 7 -8.02 -7.49 -2.73
C VAL A 7 -7.31 -6.59 -1.71
N LYS A 8 -7.75 -5.32 -1.57
CA LYS A 8 -7.19 -4.37 -0.60
C LYS A 8 -7.31 -4.87 0.85
N ASN A 9 -8.38 -5.59 1.19
CA ASN A 9 -8.56 -6.15 2.52
C ASN A 9 -7.55 -7.26 2.86
N TYR A 10 -6.92 -7.88 1.87
CA TYR A 10 -5.92 -8.93 2.06
C TYR A 10 -4.48 -8.46 1.90
N LEU A 11 -4.26 -7.20 1.50
CA LEU A 11 -2.92 -6.61 1.52
C LEU A 11 -2.62 -6.11 2.95
N PRO A 12 -1.45 -6.46 3.52
CA PRO A 12 -1.02 -5.88 4.78
C PRO A 12 -0.98 -4.35 4.70
N SER A 13 -1.57 -3.66 5.67
CA SER A 13 -1.61 -2.18 5.72
C SER A 13 -0.22 -1.54 5.75
N ASN A 14 0.79 -2.27 6.24
CA ASN A 14 2.19 -1.87 6.33
C ASN A 14 3.10 -2.53 5.29
N LEU A 15 2.53 -3.14 4.23
CA LEU A 15 3.32 -3.88 3.23
C LEU A 15 4.40 -3.00 2.59
N ALA A 16 4.09 -1.75 2.28
CA ALA A 16 5.04 -0.83 1.68
C ALA A 16 6.25 -0.58 2.59
N GLY A 17 6.01 -0.37 3.89
CA GLY A 17 7.05 -0.22 4.91
C GLY A 17 7.91 -1.47 5.05
N GLN A 18 7.29 -2.66 5.10
CA GLN A 18 8.03 -3.93 5.19
C GLN A 18 8.96 -4.14 3.99
N ILE A 19 8.47 -3.88 2.77
CA ILE A 19 9.28 -3.99 1.56
C ILE A 19 10.37 -2.92 1.55
N ALA A 20 10.08 -1.69 1.98
CA ALA A 20 11.04 -0.59 2.06
C ALA A 20 12.22 -0.94 2.94
N GLU A 21 11.96 -1.56 4.09
CA GLU A 21 12.98 -1.98 5.05
C GLU A 21 13.83 -3.13 4.53
N ASN A 22 13.20 -4.11 3.87
CA ASN A 22 13.94 -5.25 3.32
C ASN A 22 14.79 -4.88 2.10
N THR A 23 14.35 -3.90 1.30
CA THR A 23 15.00 -3.54 0.02
C THR A 23 15.89 -2.30 0.08
N GLY A 24 15.77 -1.52 1.17
CA GLY A 24 16.44 -0.23 1.34
C GLY A 24 15.90 0.84 0.40
N GLU A 25 14.60 0.79 0.08
CA GLU A 25 13.96 1.69 -0.89
C GLU A 25 12.90 2.59 -0.25
N SER A 26 12.47 3.62 -0.99
CA SER A 26 11.46 4.55 -0.47
C SER A 26 10.08 3.89 -0.39
N GLU A 27 9.42 4.05 0.76
CA GLU A 27 8.05 3.59 0.98
C GLU A 27 7.07 4.23 -0.03
N SER A 28 7.29 5.50 -0.37
CA SER A 28 6.54 6.20 -1.42
C SER A 28 6.68 5.52 -2.79
N GLY A 29 7.90 5.14 -3.17
CA GLY A 29 8.17 4.45 -4.43
C GLY A 29 7.55 3.06 -4.48
N ILE A 30 7.65 2.30 -3.40
CA ILE A 30 7.03 0.97 -3.29
C ILE A 30 5.51 1.07 -3.34
N SER A 31 4.93 2.05 -2.66
CA SER A 31 3.47 2.24 -2.68
C SER A 31 2.96 2.62 -4.07
N LYS A 32 3.71 3.47 -4.80
CA LYS A 32 3.45 3.70 -6.24
C LYS A 32 3.44 2.39 -7.01
N VAL A 33 4.43 1.52 -6.79
CA VAL A 33 4.47 0.19 -7.43
C VAL A 33 3.26 -0.67 -7.06
N ILE A 34 2.87 -0.74 -5.78
CA ILE A 34 1.68 -1.50 -5.35
C ILE A 34 0.42 -0.97 -6.05
N SER A 35 0.26 0.37 -6.10
CA SER A 35 -0.90 1.02 -6.73
C SER A 35 -1.00 0.77 -8.23
N ALA A 36 0.13 0.54 -8.91
CA ALA A 36 0.20 0.22 -10.32
C ALA A 36 0.14 -1.29 -10.61
N ALA A 37 0.66 -2.12 -9.69
CA ALA A 37 0.66 -3.58 -9.81
C ALA A 37 -0.75 -4.15 -9.72
N LEU A 38 -1.58 -3.67 -8.79
CA LEU A 38 -2.96 -4.12 -8.61
C LEU A 38 -3.80 -4.07 -9.91
N PRO A 39 -3.95 -2.91 -10.57
CA PRO A 39 -4.72 -2.85 -11.81
C PRO A 39 -4.07 -3.64 -12.95
N THR A 40 -2.75 -3.81 -12.94
CA THR A 40 -2.02 -4.61 -13.93
C THR A 40 -2.34 -6.10 -13.80
N ILE A 41 -2.34 -6.63 -12.58
CA ILE A 41 -2.65 -8.04 -12.28
C ILE A 41 -4.12 -8.33 -12.56
N LEU A 42 -5.03 -7.49 -12.06
CA LEU A 42 -6.47 -7.63 -12.31
C LEU A 42 -6.79 -7.53 -13.81
N GLY A 43 -6.16 -6.58 -14.50
CA GLY A 43 -6.27 -6.47 -15.96
C GLY A 43 -5.84 -7.75 -16.67
N SER A 44 -4.69 -8.32 -16.28
CA SER A 44 -4.22 -9.58 -16.85
C SER A 44 -5.17 -10.75 -16.57
N LEU A 45 -5.71 -10.86 -15.35
CA LEU A 45 -6.71 -11.87 -14.99
C LEU A 45 -7.97 -11.74 -15.86
N ILE A 46 -8.48 -10.52 -16.04
CA ILE A 46 -9.64 -10.24 -16.90
C ILE A 46 -9.33 -10.63 -18.35
N SER A 47 -8.18 -10.22 -18.88
CA SER A 47 -7.74 -10.54 -20.24
C SER A 47 -7.71 -12.05 -20.46
N LYS A 48 -7.04 -12.79 -19.56
CA LYS A 48 -6.92 -14.25 -19.68
C LYS A 48 -8.22 -14.99 -19.45
N SER A 49 -9.09 -14.47 -18.60
CA SER A 49 -10.36 -15.13 -18.32
C SER A 49 -11.32 -15.12 -19.53
N SER A 50 -11.10 -14.22 -20.50
CA SER A 50 -11.86 -14.20 -21.76
C SER A 50 -11.56 -15.37 -22.71
N GLY A 51 -10.35 -15.94 -22.64
CA GLY A 51 -9.90 -17.04 -23.51
C GLY A 51 -9.50 -18.33 -22.78
N ASN A 52 -9.34 -18.29 -21.45
CA ASN A 52 -8.95 -19.42 -20.61
C ASN A 52 -9.53 -19.25 -19.19
N SER A 53 -10.86 -19.28 -19.08
CA SER A 53 -11.57 -19.15 -17.80
C SER A 53 -11.20 -20.25 -16.80
N SER A 54 -11.07 -21.50 -17.26
CA SER A 54 -10.66 -22.64 -16.42
C SER A 54 -9.25 -22.46 -15.84
N GLY A 55 -8.28 -22.06 -16.67
CA GLY A 55 -6.92 -21.82 -16.19
C GLY A 55 -6.85 -20.68 -15.18
N VAL A 56 -7.60 -19.59 -15.40
CA VAL A 56 -7.69 -18.50 -14.42
C VAL A 56 -8.36 -18.96 -13.12
N PHE A 57 -9.42 -19.76 -13.24
CA PHE A 57 -10.11 -20.35 -12.09
C PHE A 57 -9.19 -21.25 -11.27
N ASP A 58 -8.42 -22.11 -11.92
CA ASP A 58 -7.44 -22.98 -11.26
C ASP A 58 -6.32 -22.19 -10.57
N MET A 59 -5.86 -21.10 -11.19
CA MET A 59 -4.86 -20.20 -10.58
C MET A 59 -5.37 -19.58 -9.29
N VAL A 60 -6.57 -18.98 -9.31
CA VAL A 60 -7.12 -18.31 -8.12
C VAL A 60 -7.53 -19.33 -7.04
N LYS A 61 -8.07 -20.48 -7.44
CA LYS A 61 -8.42 -21.57 -6.52
C LYS A 61 -7.18 -22.16 -5.86
N GLY A 62 -6.13 -22.37 -6.64
CA GLY A 62 -4.82 -22.79 -6.13
C GLY A 62 -4.27 -21.79 -5.11
N ALA A 63 -4.38 -20.48 -5.41
CA ALA A 63 -3.89 -19.44 -4.51
C ALA A 63 -4.67 -19.42 -3.19
N ALA A 64 -6.00 -19.47 -3.26
CA ALA A 64 -6.85 -19.48 -2.07
C ALA A 64 -6.60 -20.69 -1.16
N ASN A 65 -6.29 -21.86 -1.74
CA ASN A 65 -6.05 -23.10 -1.01
C ASN A 65 -4.59 -23.29 -0.56
N SER A 66 -3.66 -22.49 -1.08
CA SER A 66 -2.22 -22.62 -0.77
C SER A 66 -1.82 -22.07 0.60
N GLY A 67 -2.71 -21.32 1.27
CA GLY A 67 -2.35 -20.58 2.49
C GLY A 67 -1.46 -19.35 2.23
N ILE A 68 -1.26 -18.95 0.96
CA ILE A 68 -0.37 -17.85 0.59
C ILE A 68 -0.77 -16.50 1.19
N LEU A 69 -2.07 -16.28 1.42
CA LEU A 69 -2.57 -15.05 2.06
C LEU A 69 -2.06 -14.88 3.50
N GLY A 70 -1.84 -15.99 4.22
CA GLY A 70 -1.24 -15.98 5.55
C GLY A 70 0.29 -15.88 5.54
N ASN A 71 0.91 -15.99 4.36
CA ASN A 71 2.36 -16.08 4.18
C ASN A 71 2.91 -14.98 3.24
N LEU A 72 2.15 -13.91 2.99
CA LEU A 72 2.59 -12.84 2.08
C LEU A 72 3.91 -12.19 2.50
N THR A 73 4.17 -12.11 3.81
CA THR A 73 5.40 -11.56 4.37
C THR A 73 6.60 -12.47 4.20
N SER A 74 6.43 -13.79 4.15
CA SER A 74 7.53 -14.74 3.91
C SER A 74 7.96 -14.79 2.45
N MET A 75 7.15 -14.22 1.54
CA MET A 75 7.51 -14.03 0.14
C MET A 75 8.43 -12.82 -0.08
N LEU A 76 8.63 -11.98 0.92
CA LEU A 76 9.49 -10.83 0.82
C LEU A 76 10.96 -11.25 0.72
N GLY A 77 11.61 -10.90 -0.39
CA GLY A 77 12.98 -11.34 -0.69
C GLY A 77 13.08 -12.73 -1.32
N ALA A 78 11.96 -13.43 -1.53
CA ALA A 78 11.95 -14.70 -2.25
C ALA A 78 12.18 -14.46 -3.76
N THR A 79 13.40 -14.74 -4.21
CA THR A 79 13.80 -14.58 -5.63
C THR A 79 13.57 -15.82 -6.47
N GLU A 80 13.32 -16.98 -5.84
CA GLU A 80 13.26 -18.30 -6.49
C GLU A 80 12.32 -19.27 -5.73
N PRO A 81 11.88 -20.39 -6.35
CA PRO A 81 10.77 -21.18 -5.85
C PRO A 81 11.18 -22.03 -4.64
N ALA A 82 10.40 -21.94 -3.57
CA ALA A 82 10.47 -22.91 -2.49
C ALA A 82 10.02 -24.27 -3.03
N ASN A 83 10.97 -25.16 -3.31
CA ASN A 83 10.70 -26.58 -3.57
C ASN A 83 10.01 -27.15 -2.33
N GLY A 84 8.69 -27.37 -2.41
CA GLY A 84 7.95 -28.04 -1.33
C GLY A 84 6.46 -27.76 -1.24
N THR A 85 5.92 -26.74 -1.90
CA THR A 85 4.48 -26.50 -1.95
C THR A 85 4.03 -26.36 -3.40
N GLY A 86 3.01 -27.11 -3.82
CA GLY A 86 2.55 -27.18 -5.22
C GLY A 86 1.98 -25.87 -5.79
N PHE A 87 2.09 -24.75 -5.07
CA PHE A 87 1.64 -23.44 -5.51
C PHE A 87 2.82 -22.50 -5.74
N ASN A 88 3.05 -22.12 -7.00
CA ASN A 88 4.20 -21.33 -7.40
C ASN A 88 3.76 -20.01 -8.03
N ILE A 89 4.00 -18.91 -7.32
CA ILE A 89 3.61 -17.58 -7.80
C ILE A 89 4.34 -17.20 -9.09
N TRP A 90 5.59 -17.61 -9.27
CA TRP A 90 6.39 -17.29 -10.46
C TRP A 90 5.87 -17.98 -11.71
N THR A 91 5.49 -19.25 -11.59
CA THR A 91 4.82 -19.98 -12.68
C THR A 91 3.50 -19.31 -13.05
N ILE A 92 2.75 -18.82 -12.06
CA ILE A 92 1.51 -18.10 -12.30
C ILE A 92 1.76 -16.74 -12.95
N LEU A 93 2.74 -15.97 -12.48
CA LEU A 93 3.13 -14.70 -13.09
C LEU A 93 3.55 -14.90 -14.55
N LYS A 94 4.34 -15.93 -14.85
CA LYS A 94 4.71 -16.29 -16.22
C LYS A 94 3.49 -16.75 -17.03
N SER A 95 2.56 -17.48 -16.41
CA SER A 95 1.29 -17.84 -17.04
C SER A 95 0.44 -16.60 -17.34
N LEU A 96 0.39 -15.61 -16.44
CA LEU A 96 -0.39 -14.37 -16.55
C LEU A 96 0.21 -13.38 -17.56
N PHE A 97 1.53 -13.21 -17.55
CA PHE A 97 2.19 -12.15 -18.30
C PHE A 97 3.04 -12.64 -19.47
N GLY A 98 3.37 -13.94 -19.52
CA GLY A 98 4.23 -14.52 -20.56
C GLY A 98 5.57 -13.76 -20.66
N ASP A 99 6.00 -13.53 -21.89
CA ASP A 99 7.25 -12.80 -22.17
C ASP A 99 7.17 -11.30 -21.81
N LYS A 100 5.98 -10.80 -21.44
CA LYS A 100 5.79 -9.39 -21.07
C LYS A 100 6.13 -9.09 -19.61
N LEU A 101 6.38 -10.11 -18.80
CA LEU A 101 6.68 -9.96 -17.38
C LEU A 101 7.84 -8.97 -17.15
N GLY A 102 8.92 -9.08 -17.92
CA GLY A 102 10.06 -8.16 -17.83
C GLY A 102 9.67 -6.70 -18.08
N HIS A 103 8.90 -6.43 -19.15
CA HIS A 103 8.43 -5.08 -19.45
C HIS A 103 7.54 -4.49 -18.35
N ILE A 104 6.71 -5.32 -17.71
CA ILE A 104 5.86 -4.89 -16.59
C ILE A 104 6.72 -4.53 -15.39
N VAL A 105 7.70 -5.37 -15.06
CA VAL A 105 8.64 -5.12 -13.97
C VAL A 105 9.42 -3.82 -14.22
N SER A 106 9.92 -3.59 -15.44
CA SER A 106 10.60 -2.34 -15.79
C SER A 106 9.68 -1.12 -15.73
N ALA A 107 8.42 -1.23 -16.16
CA ALA A 107 7.47 -0.13 -16.09
C ALA A 107 7.07 0.22 -14.65
N LEU A 108 6.86 -0.80 -13.81
CA LEU A 108 6.63 -0.66 -12.38
C LEU A 108 7.83 -0.04 -11.67
N SER A 109 9.03 -0.52 -12.00
CA SER A 109 10.32 -0.01 -11.53
C SER A 109 10.47 1.48 -11.83
N SER A 110 10.27 1.87 -13.11
CA SER A 110 10.34 3.26 -13.54
C SER A 110 9.27 4.14 -12.90
N PHE A 111 8.06 3.62 -12.68
CA PHE A 111 6.97 4.38 -12.07
C PHE A 111 7.19 4.64 -10.59
N GLY A 112 7.68 3.63 -9.87
CA GLY A 112 8.00 3.73 -8.45
C GLY A 112 9.31 4.46 -8.17
N GLY A 113 10.23 4.53 -9.13
CA GLY A 113 11.61 4.94 -8.85
C GLY A 113 12.32 3.93 -7.95
N VAL A 114 12.02 2.64 -8.14
CA VAL A 114 12.47 1.50 -7.35
C VAL A 114 13.39 0.61 -8.19
N LYS A 115 14.15 -0.31 -7.58
CA LYS A 115 14.93 -1.30 -8.36
C LYS A 115 13.98 -2.31 -9.00
N GLU A 116 14.39 -2.89 -10.12
CA GLU A 116 13.62 -3.97 -10.78
C GLU A 116 13.42 -5.17 -9.85
N SER A 117 14.40 -5.53 -9.03
CA SER A 117 14.27 -6.58 -8.03
C SER A 117 13.13 -6.30 -7.05
N THR A 118 12.98 -5.04 -6.62
CA THR A 118 11.94 -4.60 -5.70
C THR A 118 10.58 -4.58 -6.38
N ALA A 119 10.50 -4.04 -7.60
CA ALA A 119 9.28 -4.10 -8.41
C ALA A 119 8.82 -5.55 -8.65
N ASN A 120 9.76 -6.47 -8.86
CA ASN A 120 9.53 -7.89 -9.03
C ASN A 120 8.98 -8.56 -7.75
N SER A 121 9.56 -8.26 -6.58
CA SER A 121 9.04 -8.73 -5.28
C SER A 121 7.65 -8.17 -4.97
N VAL A 122 7.43 -6.87 -5.20
CA VAL A 122 6.12 -6.23 -5.02
C VAL A 122 5.09 -6.89 -5.94
N LEU A 123 5.44 -7.15 -7.20
CA LEU A 123 4.56 -7.81 -8.15
C LEU A 123 4.19 -9.22 -7.70
N GLY A 124 5.14 -9.99 -7.16
CA GLY A 124 4.91 -11.32 -6.59
C GLY A 124 3.93 -11.29 -5.42
N ILE A 125 4.17 -10.45 -4.42
CA ILE A 125 3.32 -10.33 -3.23
C ILE A 125 1.92 -9.83 -3.63
N THR A 126 1.85 -8.79 -4.46
CA THR A 126 0.57 -8.23 -4.92
C THR A 126 -0.21 -9.26 -5.72
N SER A 127 0.47 -10.08 -6.53
CA SER A 127 -0.18 -11.16 -7.30
C SER A 127 -0.70 -12.26 -6.39
N ALA A 128 0.08 -12.67 -5.39
CA ALA A 128 -0.33 -13.66 -4.41
C ALA A 128 -1.58 -13.21 -3.64
N ALA A 129 -1.57 -11.96 -3.15
CA ALA A 129 -2.71 -11.35 -2.48
C ALA A 129 -3.93 -11.27 -3.40
N THR A 130 -3.74 -10.78 -4.63
CA THR A 130 -4.81 -10.64 -5.62
C THR A 130 -5.44 -12.00 -5.94
N LEU A 131 -4.63 -12.99 -6.30
CA LEU A 131 -5.10 -14.33 -6.67
C LEU A 131 -5.80 -15.03 -5.51
N GLY A 132 -5.21 -14.98 -4.31
CA GLY A 132 -5.77 -15.61 -3.13
C GLY A 132 -7.09 -14.96 -2.72
N ALA A 133 -7.17 -13.63 -2.74
CA ALA A 133 -8.38 -12.87 -2.44
C ALA A 133 -9.51 -13.19 -3.42
N VAL A 134 -9.21 -13.18 -4.73
CA VAL A 134 -10.18 -13.52 -5.77
C VAL A 134 -10.63 -14.98 -5.66
N GLY A 135 -9.72 -15.90 -5.34
CA GLY A 135 -10.06 -17.31 -5.14
C GLY A 135 -10.91 -17.55 -3.90
N LYS A 136 -10.63 -16.85 -2.79
CA LYS A 136 -11.47 -16.88 -1.58
C LYS A 136 -12.88 -16.39 -1.87
N TYR A 137 -13.00 -15.24 -2.52
CA TYR A 137 -14.29 -14.72 -2.95
C TYR A 137 -15.02 -15.69 -3.90
N SER A 138 -14.30 -16.30 -4.85
CA SER A 138 -14.85 -17.30 -5.76
C SER A 138 -15.41 -18.50 -5.01
N ALA A 139 -14.73 -18.98 -3.96
CA ALA A 139 -15.20 -20.08 -3.13
C ALA A 139 -16.41 -19.69 -2.28
N GLU A 140 -16.40 -18.51 -1.66
CA GLU A 140 -17.50 -17.99 -0.84
C GLU A 140 -18.78 -17.77 -1.63
N GLN A 141 -18.65 -17.28 -2.86
CA GLN A 141 -19.78 -17.02 -3.77
C GLN A 141 -20.14 -18.22 -4.63
N ASN A 142 -19.53 -19.39 -4.41
CA ASN A 142 -19.73 -20.62 -5.20
C ASN A 142 -19.59 -20.39 -6.72
N LEU A 143 -18.67 -19.52 -7.14
CA LEU A 143 -18.42 -19.26 -8.54
C LEU A 143 -17.65 -20.42 -9.15
N ASP A 144 -18.08 -20.85 -10.34
CA ASP A 144 -17.30 -21.72 -11.22
C ASP A 144 -16.44 -20.88 -12.18
N ALA A 145 -15.73 -21.53 -13.10
CA ALA A 145 -14.86 -20.86 -14.06
C ALA A 145 -15.61 -19.80 -14.91
N ASN A 146 -16.86 -20.07 -15.29
CA ASN A 146 -17.66 -19.16 -16.11
C ASN A 146 -18.22 -18.01 -15.28
N GLY A 147 -18.68 -18.29 -14.06
CA GLY A 147 -19.12 -17.30 -13.09
C GLY A 147 -18.00 -16.33 -12.73
N LEU A 148 -16.80 -16.84 -12.47
CA LEU A 148 -15.62 -16.01 -12.20
C LEU A 148 -15.26 -15.14 -13.41
N SER A 149 -15.26 -15.71 -14.63
CA SER A 149 -14.99 -14.93 -15.84
C SER A 149 -15.99 -13.81 -16.05
N THR A 150 -17.28 -14.09 -15.87
CA THR A 150 -18.36 -13.10 -15.97
C THR A 150 -18.18 -11.99 -14.92
N TYR A 151 -17.88 -12.37 -13.69
CA TYR A 151 -17.61 -11.42 -12.62
C TYR A 151 -16.40 -10.52 -12.94
N LEU A 152 -15.26 -11.12 -13.31
CA LEU A 152 -14.04 -10.39 -13.68
C LEU A 152 -14.30 -9.40 -14.83
N ASN A 153 -14.99 -9.82 -15.88
CA ASN A 153 -15.34 -8.96 -17.01
C ASN A 153 -16.23 -7.78 -16.60
N THR A 154 -17.13 -7.97 -15.63
CA THR A 154 -17.97 -6.88 -15.08
C THR A 154 -17.13 -5.82 -14.34
N GLN A 155 -15.99 -6.21 -13.78
CA GLN A 155 -15.08 -5.29 -13.07
C GLN A 155 -14.17 -4.47 -14.02
N LYS A 156 -14.20 -4.74 -15.33
CA LYS A 156 -13.35 -4.06 -16.32
C LYS A 156 -13.51 -2.53 -16.27
N ASN A 157 -14.73 -2.03 -16.18
CA ASN A 157 -14.98 -0.58 -16.15
C ASN A 157 -14.42 0.07 -14.88
N ALA A 158 -14.56 -0.62 -13.74
CA ALA A 158 -14.02 -0.15 -12.47
C ALA A 158 -12.49 -0.10 -12.49
N LEU A 159 -11.81 -0.95 -13.27
CA LEU A 159 -10.34 -0.95 -13.35
C LEU A 159 -9.77 0.38 -13.84
N SER A 160 -10.45 1.04 -14.78
CA SER A 160 -9.98 2.30 -15.38
C SER A 160 -9.80 3.44 -14.37
N THR A 161 -10.56 3.44 -13.27
CA THR A 161 -10.50 4.50 -12.25
C THR A 161 -9.35 4.33 -11.26
N PHE A 162 -8.66 3.19 -11.30
CA PHE A 162 -7.58 2.86 -10.36
C PHE A 162 -6.20 2.83 -11.01
N ILE A 163 -6.12 3.21 -12.28
CA ILE A 163 -4.85 3.36 -12.97
C ILE A 163 -4.18 4.63 -12.43
N PRO A 164 -3.00 4.53 -11.80
CA PRO A 164 -2.33 5.70 -11.25
C PRO A 164 -1.96 6.71 -12.35
N ALA A 165 -2.13 8.00 -12.07
CA ALA A 165 -1.68 9.05 -12.97
C ALA A 165 -0.17 8.95 -13.19
N GLY A 166 0.27 9.05 -14.45
CA GLY A 166 1.68 8.92 -14.83
C GLY A 166 2.19 7.48 -14.95
N PHE A 167 1.37 6.46 -14.69
CA PHE A 167 1.69 5.08 -15.03
C PHE A 167 1.35 4.82 -16.51
N ASP A 168 2.30 4.32 -17.29
CA ASP A 168 2.08 4.00 -18.72
C ASP A 168 1.27 2.71 -18.89
N PHE A 169 0.00 2.78 -18.49
CA PHE A 169 -0.94 1.69 -18.69
C PHE A 169 -1.37 1.56 -20.15
N ALA A 170 -1.11 2.54 -21.00
CA ALA A 170 -1.40 2.42 -22.43
C ALA A 170 -0.42 1.44 -23.08
N GLY A 171 0.89 1.58 -22.80
CA GLY A 171 1.92 0.63 -23.24
C GLY A 171 1.71 -0.78 -22.69
N ILE A 172 1.45 -0.90 -21.39
CA ILE A 172 1.18 -2.20 -20.74
C ILE A 172 -0.16 -2.77 -21.18
N GLY A 173 -1.20 -1.94 -21.29
CA GLY A 173 -2.54 -2.34 -21.70
C GLY A 173 -2.56 -2.87 -23.12
N ALA A 174 -1.81 -2.25 -24.04
CA ALA A 174 -1.59 -2.81 -25.37
C ALA A 174 -0.85 -4.16 -25.30
N ALA A 175 0.18 -4.27 -24.47
CA ALA A 175 0.94 -5.50 -24.27
C ALA A 175 0.13 -6.66 -23.64
N LEU A 176 -0.88 -6.35 -22.82
CA LEU A 176 -1.75 -7.31 -22.13
C LEU A 176 -3.05 -7.62 -22.89
N GLY A 177 -3.25 -7.06 -24.09
CA GLY A 177 -4.50 -7.22 -24.86
C GLY A 177 -5.69 -6.44 -24.27
N LEU A 178 -5.40 -5.47 -23.41
CA LEU A 178 -6.34 -4.57 -22.73
C LEU A 178 -6.47 -3.22 -23.46
N GLY A 179 -6.31 -3.18 -24.79
CA GLY A 179 -6.25 -1.92 -25.56
C GLY A 179 -7.39 -0.93 -25.29
N GLY A 180 -8.59 -1.43 -24.95
CA GLY A 180 -9.73 -0.58 -24.56
C GLY A 180 -9.60 0.09 -23.18
N LEU A 181 -8.83 -0.48 -22.26
CA LEU A 181 -8.53 0.12 -20.95
C LEU A 181 -7.38 1.12 -21.02
N GLY A 182 -6.38 0.87 -21.87
CA GLY A 182 -5.27 1.81 -22.11
C GLY A 182 -5.76 3.15 -22.67
N ALA A 183 -6.78 3.12 -23.53
CA ALA A 183 -7.44 4.34 -24.03
C ALA A 183 -8.19 5.12 -22.93
N ALA A 184 -8.88 4.42 -22.01
CA ALA A 184 -9.56 5.03 -20.87
C ALA A 184 -8.58 5.67 -19.86
N ALA A 185 -7.39 5.08 -19.70
CA ALA A 185 -6.29 5.61 -18.89
C ALA A 185 -5.62 6.83 -19.54
N ALA A 186 -5.53 6.86 -20.87
CA ALA A 186 -4.96 8.00 -21.61
C ALA A 186 -5.87 9.24 -21.53
N THR A 187 -7.19 9.07 -21.44
CA THR A 187 -8.13 10.19 -21.34
C THR A 187 -8.15 10.91 -19.98
N THR A 188 -7.64 10.28 -18.91
CA THR A 188 -7.46 10.93 -17.59
C THR A 188 -6.11 11.66 -17.46
N ALA A 189 -5.20 11.51 -18.42
CA ALA A 189 -3.89 12.15 -18.47
C ALA A 189 -3.88 13.45 -19.30
N ASN A 190 -4.96 14.23 -19.31
CA ASN A 190 -4.97 15.52 -19.99
C ASN A 190 -4.17 16.55 -19.15
N PRO A 191 -3.04 17.09 -19.63
CA PRO A 191 -2.36 18.16 -18.93
C PRO A 191 -3.27 19.40 -18.90
N VAL A 192 -3.35 20.02 -17.73
CA VAL A 192 -4.02 21.31 -17.53
C VAL A 192 -3.51 22.29 -18.58
N ASN A 193 -4.43 22.70 -19.44
CA ASN A 193 -4.23 23.77 -20.42
C ASN A 193 -3.98 25.07 -19.64
N SER A 194 -2.72 25.46 -19.47
CA SER A 194 -2.37 26.80 -18.97
C SER A 194 -2.79 27.82 -20.02
N GLY A 195 -3.93 28.47 -19.76
CA GLY A 195 -4.44 29.57 -20.55
C GLY A 195 -3.38 30.67 -20.67
N THR A 196 -2.90 30.91 -21.88
CA THR A 196 -2.13 32.11 -22.21
C THR A 196 -3.09 33.20 -22.65
N THR A 197 -3.12 34.25 -21.84
CA THR A 197 -3.79 35.51 -22.07
C THR A 197 -3.31 36.11 -23.39
N THR A 198 -4.24 36.44 -24.29
CA THR A 198 -3.97 37.16 -25.53
C THR A 198 -3.64 38.63 -25.24
N LEU A 199 -2.40 39.04 -25.49
CA LEU A 199 -2.01 40.45 -25.58
C LEU A 199 -1.16 40.71 -26.83
N HIS A 200 -1.80 41.41 -27.77
CA HIS A 200 -1.34 42.44 -28.71
C HIS A 200 0.00 42.32 -29.49
N ASN A 201 -0.15 42.72 -30.76
CA ASN A 201 0.74 42.74 -31.92
C ASN A 201 1.97 43.67 -31.77
N GLY A 202 3.12 43.27 -32.33
CA GLY A 202 4.31 44.11 -32.55
C GLY A 202 5.42 43.38 -33.34
N PRO A 203 6.16 44.04 -34.24
CA PRO A 203 6.57 43.45 -35.52
C PRO A 203 7.89 42.66 -35.51
N SER A 204 7.99 41.82 -36.54
CA SER A 204 9.06 40.89 -36.86
C SER A 204 10.43 41.54 -37.06
N TYR A 205 11.45 40.95 -36.44
CA TYR A 205 12.83 41.03 -36.90
C TYR A 205 13.28 39.64 -37.36
N THR A 206 13.61 39.56 -38.64
CA THR A 206 14.30 38.43 -39.27
C THR A 206 15.71 38.29 -38.70
N GLN A 207 16.11 37.10 -38.25
CA GLN A 207 17.53 36.71 -38.26
C GLN A 207 17.75 35.24 -38.68
N ALA A 208 18.44 35.13 -39.82
CA ALA A 208 19.45 34.15 -40.21
C ALA A 208 19.35 32.70 -39.71
N ARG A 209 18.99 31.79 -40.63
CA ARG A 209 19.38 30.38 -40.57
C ARG A 209 20.91 30.25 -40.63
N LYS A 210 21.51 29.66 -39.61
CA LYS A 210 22.87 29.11 -39.69
C LYS A 210 22.83 27.58 -39.88
N LYS A 211 23.75 27.13 -40.72
CA LYS A 211 23.87 25.83 -41.38
C LYS A 211 24.43 24.75 -40.45
N GLN A 212 23.96 23.53 -40.69
CA GLN A 212 24.35 22.21 -40.19
C GLN A 212 25.87 21.97 -40.06
N GLY A 213 26.29 21.34 -38.95
CA GLY A 213 27.64 20.82 -38.71
C GLY A 213 27.60 19.49 -37.93
N ASN A 214 28.30 18.48 -38.44
CA ASN A 214 28.16 17.03 -38.18
C ASN A 214 28.26 16.56 -36.71
N SER A 215 27.19 15.94 -36.19
CA SER A 215 27.18 15.15 -34.93
C SER A 215 27.56 13.66 -35.09
N TRP A 216 28.05 13.24 -36.27
CA TRP A 216 28.42 11.84 -36.56
C TRP A 216 29.67 11.36 -35.79
N LEU A 217 30.54 12.25 -35.30
CA LEU A 217 31.80 11.85 -34.67
C LEU A 217 31.68 11.54 -33.17
N VAL A 218 30.58 11.93 -32.52
CA VAL A 218 30.36 11.70 -31.08
C VAL A 218 30.27 10.21 -30.69
N PRO A 219 29.63 9.31 -31.47
CA PRO A 219 29.58 7.88 -31.15
C PRO A 219 30.95 7.19 -31.21
N LEU A 220 31.86 7.64 -32.09
CA LEU A 220 33.17 7.02 -32.26
C LEU A 220 34.13 7.34 -31.10
N VAL A 221 34.01 8.52 -30.51
CA VAL A 221 34.78 8.90 -29.31
C VAL A 221 34.29 8.13 -28.08
N ILE A 222 32.99 7.87 -27.99
CA ILE A 222 32.39 7.06 -26.90
C ILE A 222 32.79 5.59 -27.03
N LEU A 223 32.80 5.02 -28.25
CA LEU A 223 33.26 3.64 -28.47
C LEU A 223 34.75 3.45 -28.18
N ALA A 224 35.60 4.44 -28.49
CA ALA A 224 37.02 4.39 -28.14
C ALA A 224 37.25 4.46 -26.61
N ALA A 225 36.44 5.25 -25.89
CA ALA A 225 36.49 5.33 -24.43
C ALA A 225 36.05 4.02 -23.75
N VAL A 226 35.02 3.36 -24.29
CA VAL A 226 34.55 2.06 -23.79
C VAL A 226 35.56 0.94 -24.09
N GLY A 227 36.21 0.97 -25.26
CA GLY A 227 37.29 0.03 -25.60
C GLY A 227 38.52 0.15 -24.69
N GLY A 228 38.89 1.38 -24.30
CA GLY A 228 39.99 1.62 -23.35
C GLY A 228 39.69 1.11 -21.94
N LEU A 229 38.44 1.23 -21.49
CA LEU A 229 37.99 0.71 -20.18
C LEU A 229 37.97 -0.82 -20.14
N ILE A 230 37.55 -1.48 -21.21
CA ILE A 230 37.53 -2.95 -21.28
C ILE A 230 38.96 -3.51 -21.28
N TRP A 231 39.91 -2.86 -21.95
CA TRP A 231 41.32 -3.28 -21.94
C TRP A 231 42.00 -3.11 -20.57
N TRP A 232 41.62 -2.08 -19.81
CA TRP A 232 42.14 -1.83 -18.46
C TRP A 232 41.70 -2.89 -17.44
N PHE A 233 40.45 -3.35 -17.52
CA PHE A 233 39.92 -4.37 -16.61
C PHE A 233 40.37 -5.80 -16.91
N THR A 234 40.91 -6.08 -18.10
CA THR A 234 41.35 -7.43 -18.49
C THR A 234 42.87 -7.64 -18.44
N LYS A 235 43.65 -6.62 -18.05
CA LYS A 235 45.13 -6.67 -18.06
C LYS A 235 45.75 -7.29 -16.81
N ASP A 236 45.01 -7.38 -15.70
CA ASP A 236 45.50 -7.99 -14.47
C ASP A 236 44.75 -9.29 -14.16
N GLY A 237 45.17 -10.35 -14.86
CA GLY A 237 44.83 -11.73 -14.54
C GLY A 237 45.93 -12.43 -13.76
N CYS A 238 45.50 -13.47 -13.03
CA CYS A 238 46.25 -14.58 -12.40
C CYS A 238 46.84 -14.35 -11.00
N ASN A 239 46.92 -15.30 -10.07
CA ASN A 239 46.39 -16.66 -9.88
C ASN A 239 47.00 -17.19 -8.56
N LYS A 240 46.29 -17.95 -7.70
CA LYS A 240 46.90 -19.09 -6.98
C LYS A 240 45.91 -20.03 -6.28
N ASN A 241 45.87 -21.19 -6.91
CA ASN A 241 45.42 -22.54 -6.56
C ASN A 241 45.73 -23.13 -5.15
N ASN A 242 44.79 -24.00 -4.76
CA ASN A 242 44.90 -25.41 -4.31
C ASN A 242 45.07 -25.81 -2.84
N SER A 243 44.21 -26.77 -2.49
CA SER A 243 44.36 -28.01 -1.68
C SER A 243 43.24 -28.07 -0.63
N GLY A 244 42.31 -29.01 -0.57
CA GLY A 244 42.28 -30.40 -1.02
C GLY A 244 42.00 -31.27 0.22
N SER A 245 40.84 -31.94 0.29
CA SER A 245 40.71 -33.27 0.94
C SER A 245 39.32 -33.85 0.73
N THR A 246 39.30 -35.16 0.54
CA THR A 246 38.19 -36.02 0.16
C THR A 246 37.72 -36.85 1.36
N ALA A 247 36.46 -37.30 1.26
CA ALA A 247 35.96 -38.61 1.69
C ALA A 247 35.12 -38.74 3.00
N THR A 248 33.95 -39.35 2.75
CA THR A 248 33.31 -40.48 3.45
C THR A 248 32.32 -40.27 4.61
N ASP A 249 31.16 -40.85 4.34
CA ASP A 249 30.28 -41.65 5.21
C ASP A 249 29.16 -40.99 6.02
N THR A 250 27.96 -41.21 5.48
CA THR A 250 26.70 -41.39 6.21
C THR A 250 26.79 -42.66 7.06
N PRO A 251 26.15 -42.67 8.25
CA PRO A 251 24.94 -43.45 8.32
C PRO A 251 23.78 -42.70 8.98
N ALA A 252 22.59 -43.10 8.55
CA ALA A 252 21.30 -42.70 9.07
C ALA A 252 20.94 -43.45 10.38
N VAL A 253 19.88 -42.93 11.00
CA VAL A 253 18.92 -43.51 11.96
C VAL A 253 19.36 -43.85 13.39
N ALA A 254 18.79 -43.09 14.33
CA ALA A 254 18.02 -43.66 15.44
C ALA A 254 16.97 -42.65 15.92
N ALA A 255 15.72 -43.10 15.93
CA ALA A 255 14.53 -42.38 16.37
C ALA A 255 14.54 -42.19 17.89
N ALA A 256 14.18 -40.99 18.34
CA ALA A 256 13.69 -40.75 19.69
C ALA A 256 12.31 -40.09 19.58
N THR A 257 11.29 -40.93 19.72
CA THR A 257 9.89 -40.56 19.92
C THR A 257 9.79 -39.73 21.21
N VAL A 258 9.52 -38.43 21.08
CA VAL A 258 9.06 -37.60 22.20
C VAL A 258 7.66 -37.12 21.85
N ALA A 259 6.73 -37.43 22.75
CA ALA A 259 5.31 -37.19 22.66
C ALA A 259 4.99 -35.72 22.32
N ILE A 260 3.97 -35.55 21.48
CA ILE A 260 3.30 -34.28 21.20
C ILE A 260 2.39 -33.99 22.39
N PRO A 261 2.61 -32.91 23.18
CA PRO A 261 1.50 -32.29 23.87
C PRO A 261 0.73 -31.46 22.84
N ASP A 262 -0.54 -31.81 22.64
CA ASP A 262 -1.54 -31.01 21.92
C ASP A 262 -1.44 -29.55 22.36
N THR A 263 -0.87 -28.72 21.49
CA THR A 263 -0.88 -27.26 21.65
C THR A 263 -1.83 -26.72 20.58
N PRO A 264 -2.93 -26.05 20.97
CA PRO A 264 -3.92 -25.55 20.03
C PRO A 264 -3.32 -24.50 19.10
N ALA A 265 -3.84 -24.50 17.87
CA ALA A 265 -3.61 -23.53 16.80
C ALA A 265 -3.09 -22.16 17.30
N ALA A 266 -1.85 -21.84 16.92
CA ALA A 266 -1.29 -20.51 17.08
C ALA A 266 -2.11 -19.53 16.24
N THR A 267 -3.05 -18.89 16.94
CA THR A 267 -3.87 -17.79 16.47
C THR A 267 -2.96 -16.60 16.16
N THR A 268 -3.18 -16.05 14.97
CA THR A 268 -2.69 -14.77 14.49
C THR A 268 -2.77 -13.72 15.60
N ALA A 269 -1.62 -13.20 16.04
CA ALA A 269 -1.56 -12.00 16.88
C ALA A 269 -1.84 -10.75 16.03
N ALA A 270 -3.10 -10.62 15.60
CA ALA A 270 -3.75 -9.33 15.64
C ALA A 270 -3.79 -8.89 17.11
N SER A 271 -3.63 -7.59 17.39
CA SER A 271 -3.74 -7.07 18.76
C SER A 271 -5.05 -7.59 19.38
N GLY A 272 -4.94 -8.42 20.42
CA GLY A 272 -6.06 -9.09 21.10
C GLY A 272 -6.91 -8.09 21.87
N ARG A 273 -7.69 -7.28 21.16
CA ARG A 273 -8.67 -6.37 21.75
C ARG A 273 -10.05 -6.98 21.60
N GLU A 274 -10.62 -7.41 22.70
CA GLU A 274 -11.99 -7.91 22.76
C GLU A 274 -12.95 -6.81 22.28
N SER A 275 -13.75 -7.12 21.25
CA SER A 275 -14.87 -6.27 20.85
C SER A 275 -15.87 -6.17 22.01
N PHE A 276 -16.25 -4.95 22.37
CA PHE A 276 -17.09 -4.63 23.51
C PHE A 276 -18.22 -3.71 23.10
N VAL A 277 -19.41 -3.94 23.64
CA VAL A 277 -20.58 -3.10 23.39
C VAL A 277 -20.63 -2.01 24.44
N ILE A 278 -20.49 -0.76 24.02
CA ILE A 278 -20.64 0.42 24.87
C ILE A 278 -22.09 0.89 24.79
N THR A 279 -22.72 1.14 25.93
CA THR A 279 -24.06 1.73 26.00
C THR A 279 -23.95 3.22 26.31
N LEU A 280 -24.48 4.07 25.42
CA LEU A 280 -24.58 5.51 25.63
C LEU A 280 -25.69 5.85 26.63
N PRO A 281 -25.68 7.04 27.27
CA PRO A 281 -26.75 7.48 28.18
C PRO A 281 -28.18 7.40 27.60
N SER A 282 -28.34 7.59 26.29
CA SER A 282 -29.60 7.40 25.57
C SER A 282 -30.08 5.95 25.44
N GLY A 283 -29.24 4.97 25.81
CA GLY A 283 -29.49 3.54 25.63
C GLY A 283 -29.03 2.98 24.28
N ALA A 284 -28.50 3.82 23.38
CA ALA A 284 -27.90 3.37 22.13
C ALA A 284 -26.63 2.54 22.37
N THR A 285 -26.43 1.49 21.60
CA THR A 285 -25.26 0.60 21.70
C THR A 285 -24.28 0.83 20.57
N LEU A 286 -22.99 0.89 20.89
CA LEU A 286 -21.88 1.06 19.95
C LEU A 286 -20.96 -0.15 20.03
N ASN A 287 -20.53 -0.67 18.88
CA ASN A 287 -19.51 -1.71 18.83
C ASN A 287 -18.13 -1.05 18.83
N ALA A 288 -17.35 -1.24 19.89
CA ALA A 288 -16.06 -0.62 20.10
C ALA A 288 -15.05 -1.62 20.68
N TYR A 289 -13.83 -1.16 20.97
CA TYR A 289 -12.86 -1.94 21.72
C TYR A 289 -12.91 -1.59 23.20
N LYS A 290 -12.81 -2.60 24.07
CA LYS A 290 -12.69 -2.35 25.52
C LYS A 290 -11.44 -1.51 25.81
N GLY A 291 -11.61 -0.37 26.50
CA GLY A 291 -10.54 0.59 26.73
C GLY A 291 -10.07 1.37 25.50
N GLY A 292 -10.78 1.26 24.36
CA GLY A 292 -10.58 2.07 23.17
C GLY A 292 -11.11 3.50 23.34
N ILE A 293 -10.93 4.31 22.31
CA ILE A 293 -11.28 5.75 22.33
C ILE A 293 -12.75 5.98 22.69
N GLU A 294 -13.67 5.18 22.18
CA GLU A 294 -15.10 5.32 22.46
C GLU A 294 -15.40 5.22 23.96
N ASP A 295 -14.83 4.20 24.61
CA ASP A 295 -15.02 3.92 26.04
C ASP A 295 -14.37 5.04 26.87
N GLN A 296 -13.13 5.40 26.51
CA GLN A 296 -12.40 6.47 27.17
C GLN A 296 -13.11 7.82 27.06
N MET A 297 -13.68 8.15 25.90
CA MET A 297 -14.43 9.39 25.71
C MET A 297 -15.68 9.44 26.57
N VAL A 298 -16.48 8.37 26.58
CA VAL A 298 -17.72 8.32 27.37
C VAL A 298 -17.40 8.41 28.87
N GLN A 299 -16.43 7.63 29.36
CA GLN A 299 -15.99 7.70 30.76
C GLN A 299 -15.47 9.09 31.11
N PHE A 300 -14.69 9.70 30.23
CA PHE A 300 -14.09 11.00 30.50
C PHE A 300 -15.11 12.14 30.52
N ILE A 301 -16.04 12.20 29.55
CA ILE A 301 -17.10 13.23 29.53
C ILE A 301 -17.97 13.16 30.79
N GLN A 302 -18.19 11.95 31.33
CA GLN A 302 -18.98 11.76 32.55
C GLN A 302 -18.19 11.98 33.84
N SER A 303 -16.86 12.03 33.78
CA SER A 303 -16.01 12.22 34.95
C SER A 303 -16.15 13.62 35.56
N ASP A 304 -15.88 13.71 36.86
CA ASP A 304 -15.80 14.98 37.56
C ASP A 304 -14.66 15.85 37.03
N GLU A 305 -13.60 15.24 36.49
CA GLU A 305 -12.49 15.95 35.87
C GLU A 305 -12.95 16.80 34.68
N TYR A 306 -13.74 16.24 33.76
CA TYR A 306 -14.29 17.00 32.64
C TYR A 306 -15.33 18.02 33.08
N LYS A 307 -16.24 17.63 33.99
CA LYS A 307 -17.29 18.53 34.50
C LYS A 307 -16.69 19.75 35.20
N ASN A 308 -15.67 19.57 36.03
CA ASN A 308 -15.04 20.62 36.82
C ASN A 308 -13.88 21.33 36.12
N ALA A 309 -13.45 20.90 34.92
CA ALA A 309 -12.43 21.59 34.16
C ALA A 309 -12.85 23.06 33.92
N ALA A 310 -12.02 24.01 34.34
CA ALA A 310 -12.33 25.43 34.27
C ALA A 310 -12.04 26.04 32.88
N ASN A 311 -11.08 25.47 32.14
CA ASN A 311 -10.59 26.01 30.87
C ASN A 311 -9.85 24.92 30.06
N ASP A 312 -9.46 25.29 28.83
CA ASP A 312 -8.67 24.46 27.91
C ASP A 312 -7.32 23.99 28.48
N GLU A 313 -6.70 24.79 29.35
CA GLU A 313 -5.40 24.48 29.97
C GLU A 313 -5.48 23.22 30.85
N ALA A 314 -6.60 23.00 31.54
CA ALA A 314 -6.82 21.80 32.35
C ALA A 314 -6.90 20.52 31.50
N LEU A 315 -7.27 20.63 30.22
CA LEU A 315 -7.52 19.49 29.34
C LEU A 315 -6.45 19.28 28.26
N LYS A 316 -5.48 20.20 28.13
CA LYS A 316 -4.56 20.24 26.97
C LYS A 316 -3.63 19.04 26.82
N ASN A 317 -3.34 18.34 27.92
CA ASN A 317 -2.41 17.21 27.93
C ASN A 317 -3.10 15.85 27.83
N LYS A 318 -4.44 15.81 27.76
CA LYS A 318 -5.21 14.56 27.79
C LYS A 318 -5.75 14.24 26.41
N TRP A 319 -4.98 13.46 25.67
CA TRP A 319 -5.32 12.99 24.33
C TRP A 319 -5.79 11.54 24.36
N PHE A 320 -6.83 11.25 23.59
CA PHE A 320 -7.40 9.93 23.37
C PHE A 320 -7.09 9.53 21.93
N ASN A 321 -6.32 8.45 21.77
CA ASN A 321 -5.87 8.00 20.45
C ASN A 321 -6.94 7.14 19.79
N PHE A 322 -7.17 7.34 18.51
CA PHE A 322 -7.97 6.41 17.72
C PHE A 322 -7.29 5.05 17.67
N ASP A 323 -8.10 3.99 17.73
CA ASP A 323 -7.61 2.61 17.71
C ASP A 323 -7.45 2.06 16.30
N ASN A 324 -8.28 2.51 15.38
CA ASN A 324 -8.37 1.98 14.02
C ASN A 324 -8.75 3.08 12.99
N LEU A 325 -8.30 4.32 13.22
CA LEU A 325 -8.43 5.39 12.25
C LEU A 325 -7.19 5.46 11.36
N ASN A 326 -7.36 5.08 10.10
CA ASN A 326 -6.33 4.93 9.10
C ASN A 326 -6.65 5.78 7.87
N PHE A 327 -5.61 6.08 7.10
CA PHE A 327 -5.71 6.84 5.86
C PHE A 327 -5.16 6.01 4.70
N GLU A 328 -5.69 6.20 3.49
CA GLU A 328 -5.08 5.68 2.28
C GLU A 328 -3.66 6.20 2.17
N PHE A 329 -2.75 5.32 1.77
CA PHE A 329 -1.32 5.56 1.83
C PHE A 329 -0.89 6.90 1.21
N GLY A 330 -0.09 7.67 1.94
CA GLY A 330 0.44 8.96 1.48
C GLY A 330 -0.63 10.03 1.21
N THR A 331 -1.89 9.77 1.57
CA THR A 331 -3.00 10.70 1.38
C THR A 331 -3.63 11.09 2.72
N THR A 332 -4.62 11.98 2.62
CA THR A 332 -5.49 12.40 3.71
C THR A 332 -6.86 11.72 3.65
N LYS A 333 -7.06 10.75 2.75
CA LYS A 333 -8.35 10.07 2.58
C LYS A 333 -8.51 8.99 3.64
N ILE A 334 -9.54 9.11 4.49
CA ILE A 334 -9.86 8.11 5.52
C ILE A 334 -10.29 6.80 4.85
N THR A 335 -9.81 5.67 5.36
CA THR A 335 -10.18 4.35 4.82
C THR A 335 -11.60 3.96 5.22
N GLU A 336 -12.22 3.07 4.45
CA GLU A 336 -13.58 2.59 4.75
C GLU A 336 -13.65 1.81 6.07
N ALA A 337 -12.64 1.00 6.39
CA ALA A 337 -12.58 0.29 7.68
C ALA A 337 -12.59 1.25 8.89
N SER A 338 -12.08 2.47 8.70
CA SER A 338 -12.02 3.51 9.73
C SER A 338 -13.33 4.27 9.90
N THR A 339 -14.31 4.11 9.00
CA THR A 339 -15.60 4.79 9.14
C THR A 339 -16.39 4.27 10.33
N VAL A 340 -16.27 2.98 10.69
CA VAL A 340 -16.97 2.41 11.85
C VAL A 340 -16.59 3.14 13.14
N GLN A 341 -15.30 3.31 13.40
CA GLN A 341 -14.84 4.04 14.59
C GLN A 341 -15.21 5.52 14.50
N LEU A 342 -15.10 6.13 13.32
CA LEU A 342 -15.48 7.53 13.14
C LEU A 342 -16.99 7.76 13.38
N ASP A 343 -17.84 6.84 12.93
CA ASP A 343 -19.29 6.86 13.14
C ASP A 343 -19.64 6.70 14.63
N ASN A 344 -18.91 5.87 15.36
CA ASN A 344 -19.04 5.78 16.81
C ASN A 344 -18.70 7.12 17.49
N ILE A 345 -17.59 7.78 17.10
CA ILE A 345 -17.24 9.11 17.62
C ILE A 345 -18.34 10.13 17.30
N ILE A 346 -18.90 10.09 16.09
CA ILE A 346 -20.02 10.95 15.69
C ILE A 346 -21.23 10.69 16.59
N ALA A 347 -21.56 9.43 16.88
CA ALA A 347 -22.68 9.08 17.76
C ALA A 347 -22.47 9.62 19.18
N ILE A 348 -21.26 9.47 19.73
CA ILE A 348 -20.88 10.04 21.04
C ILE A 348 -21.04 11.56 21.04
N LEU A 349 -20.53 12.26 20.02
CA LEU A 349 -20.63 13.73 19.95
C LEU A 349 -22.08 14.22 19.81
N LYS A 350 -22.93 13.49 19.07
CA LYS A 350 -24.36 13.79 18.97
C LYS A 350 -25.11 13.63 20.28
N GLU A 351 -24.70 12.66 21.10
CA GLU A 351 -25.23 12.44 22.45
C GLU A 351 -24.79 13.58 23.39
N PHE A 352 -23.50 13.89 23.40
CA PHE A 352 -22.91 14.94 24.25
C PHE A 352 -22.73 16.26 23.50
N LYS A 353 -23.83 16.94 23.20
CA LYS A 353 -23.86 18.14 22.34
C LYS A 353 -23.01 19.31 22.85
N ASP A 354 -22.83 19.41 24.17
CA ASP A 354 -22.02 20.45 24.80
C ASP A 354 -20.51 20.11 24.78
N ALA A 355 -20.14 18.89 24.41
CA ALA A 355 -18.76 18.48 24.33
C ALA A 355 -18.06 19.15 23.16
N LYS A 356 -16.92 19.79 23.43
CA LYS A 356 -16.04 20.37 22.41
C LYS A 356 -14.73 19.60 22.35
N ILE A 357 -14.22 19.40 21.15
CA ILE A 357 -13.01 18.61 20.90
C ILE A 357 -12.02 19.32 19.97
N LYS A 358 -10.74 18.96 20.10
CA LYS A 358 -9.67 19.26 19.13
C LYS A 358 -9.15 17.96 18.55
N VAL A 359 -8.85 17.97 17.26
CA VAL A 359 -8.27 16.84 16.53
C VAL A 359 -6.78 17.07 16.34
N GLY A 360 -5.97 16.05 16.62
CA GLY A 360 -4.53 16.04 16.43
C GLY A 360 -4.12 14.88 15.54
N ALA A 361 -3.19 15.11 14.63
CA ALA A 361 -2.59 14.05 13.84
C ALA A 361 -1.06 14.11 13.93
N TYR A 362 -0.43 12.94 13.91
CA TYR A 362 1.00 12.75 14.17
C TYR A 362 1.61 11.84 13.11
N THR A 363 2.87 12.08 12.79
CA THR A 363 3.69 11.20 11.94
C THR A 363 4.83 10.61 12.76
N ASP A 364 5.45 9.57 12.24
CA ASP A 364 6.77 9.17 12.70
C ASP A 364 7.84 10.17 12.18
N LYS A 365 9.10 9.93 12.53
CA LYS A 365 10.24 10.75 12.09
C LYS A 365 10.67 10.48 10.65
N LYS A 366 9.97 9.64 9.89
CA LYS A 366 10.43 9.22 8.58
C LYS A 366 10.09 10.27 7.53
N GLY A 367 11.09 10.72 6.78
CA GLY A 367 10.90 11.70 5.70
C GLY A 367 11.26 13.12 6.13
N ASP A 368 10.77 14.11 5.39
CA ASP A 368 11.07 15.52 5.69
C ASP A 368 10.05 16.13 6.65
N ASP A 369 10.53 16.89 7.66
CA ASP A 369 9.71 17.50 8.71
C ASP A 369 8.55 18.33 8.14
N ALA A 370 8.79 19.08 7.05
CA ALA A 370 7.79 19.96 6.43
C ALA A 370 6.69 19.15 5.74
N GLY A 371 7.05 18.07 5.05
CA GLY A 371 6.16 17.08 4.46
C GLY A 371 5.33 16.39 5.53
N ASN A 372 5.96 15.97 6.62
CA ASN A 372 5.32 15.35 7.77
C ASN A 372 4.31 16.28 8.45
N LEU A 373 4.65 17.56 8.61
CA LEU A 373 3.74 18.57 9.13
C LEU A 373 2.55 18.80 8.19
N LYS A 374 2.79 18.89 6.88
CA LYS A 374 1.72 19.06 5.88
C LYS A 374 0.79 17.85 5.82
N LEU A 375 1.35 16.64 5.88
CA LEU A 375 0.59 15.39 5.84
C LEU A 375 -0.28 15.24 7.09
N SER A 376 0.31 15.42 8.27
CA SER A 376 -0.45 15.38 9.52
C SER A 376 -1.55 16.44 9.54
N GLN A 377 -1.28 17.68 9.11
CA GLN A 377 -2.29 18.73 9.06
C GLN A 377 -3.46 18.33 8.15
N GLY A 378 -3.16 17.83 6.96
CA GLY A 378 -4.18 17.36 6.03
C GLY A 378 -5.01 16.19 6.59
N ARG A 379 -4.41 15.29 7.38
CA ARG A 379 -5.12 14.20 8.06
C ARG A 379 -6.04 14.70 9.16
N ALA A 380 -5.58 15.63 9.99
CA ALA A 380 -6.42 16.27 11.01
C ALA A 380 -7.62 17.01 10.38
N ASP A 381 -7.37 17.73 9.27
CA ASP A 381 -8.41 18.44 8.52
C ASP A 381 -9.42 17.48 7.89
N ALA A 382 -8.99 16.33 7.38
CA ALA A 382 -9.89 15.32 6.83
C ALA A 382 -10.86 14.76 7.88
N VAL A 383 -10.38 14.52 9.10
CA VAL A 383 -11.23 14.09 10.22
C VAL A 383 -12.23 15.18 10.60
N LYS A 384 -11.77 16.43 10.73
CA LYS A 384 -12.65 17.57 10.99
C LYS A 384 -13.71 17.72 9.90
N ALA A 385 -13.35 17.56 8.63
CA ALA A 385 -14.27 17.64 7.50
C ALA A 385 -15.33 16.53 7.57
N ALA A 386 -14.93 15.30 7.92
CA ALA A 386 -15.85 14.19 8.09
C ALA A 386 -16.85 14.43 9.25
N LEU A 387 -16.35 14.91 10.41
CA LEU A 387 -17.19 15.29 11.55
C LEU A 387 -18.15 16.44 11.21
N THR A 388 -17.69 17.42 10.43
CA THR A 388 -18.52 18.53 9.94
C THR A 388 -19.63 18.04 9.02
N LYS A 389 -19.30 17.17 8.06
CA LYS A 389 -20.28 16.55 7.16
C LYS A 389 -21.34 15.74 7.92
N ALA A 390 -20.97 15.14 9.05
CA ALA A 390 -21.87 14.35 9.89
C ALA A 390 -22.75 15.19 10.85
N GLY A 391 -22.60 16.52 10.83
CA GLY A 391 -23.41 17.46 11.61
C GLY A 391 -22.87 17.80 12.99
N VAL A 392 -21.67 17.34 13.36
CA VAL A 392 -21.03 17.62 14.66
C VAL A 392 -19.83 18.57 14.55
N GLY A 393 -19.65 19.24 13.41
CA GLY A 393 -18.51 20.12 13.16
C GLY A 393 -18.39 21.31 14.12
N ALA A 394 -19.51 21.83 14.64
CA ALA A 394 -19.52 22.92 15.61
C ALA A 394 -18.84 22.54 16.95
N GLN A 395 -18.76 21.24 17.24
CA GLN A 395 -18.07 20.72 18.41
C GLN A 395 -16.55 20.63 18.17
N VAL A 396 -16.05 20.75 16.93
CA VAL A 396 -14.62 20.66 16.62
C VAL A 396 -13.98 22.05 16.63
N THR A 397 -13.35 22.41 17.75
CA THR A 397 -12.76 23.74 17.97
C THR A 397 -11.42 23.93 17.27
N GLY A 398 -10.76 22.86 16.84
CA GLY A 398 -9.49 22.92 16.12
C GLY A 398 -9.08 21.57 15.53
N ALA A 399 -8.27 21.62 14.48
CA ALA A 399 -7.60 20.46 13.87
C ALA A 399 -6.16 20.85 13.56
N GLU A 400 -5.19 20.13 14.13
CA GLU A 400 -3.78 20.46 14.04
C GLU A 400 -2.94 19.24 13.68
N GLY A 401 -2.08 19.39 12.69
CA GLY A 401 -1.01 18.46 12.39
C GLY A 401 0.22 18.79 13.22
N TYR A 402 0.74 17.80 13.93
CA TYR A 402 1.94 17.96 14.74
C TYR A 402 3.21 17.42 14.08
N GLY A 403 3.09 16.82 12.88
CA GLY A 403 4.17 16.11 12.21
C GLY A 403 4.84 15.12 13.15
N GLU A 404 6.16 15.11 13.11
CA GLU A 404 7.02 14.23 13.91
C GLU A 404 7.41 14.79 15.27
N LYS A 405 6.88 15.96 15.67
CA LYS A 405 7.26 16.66 16.90
C LYS A 405 7.11 15.80 18.16
N PHE A 406 6.17 14.86 18.14
CA PHE A 406 5.90 13.94 19.25
C PHE A 406 6.31 12.50 18.95
N ALA A 407 7.05 12.28 17.87
CA ALA A 407 7.58 10.97 17.55
C ALA A 407 8.68 10.60 18.55
N THR A 408 8.54 9.42 19.13
CA THR A 408 9.42 8.91 20.18
C THR A 408 10.38 7.86 19.66
N VAL A 409 9.98 7.17 18.60
CA VAL A 409 10.75 6.12 17.95
C VAL A 409 11.79 6.74 17.02
N ASP A 410 12.95 6.11 16.92
CA ASP A 410 14.01 6.55 16.01
C ASP A 410 13.57 6.45 14.54
N GLU A 411 14.02 7.37 13.70
CA GLU A 411 13.71 7.36 12.27
C GLU A 411 14.16 6.05 11.58
N ASN A 412 15.27 5.47 12.06
CA ASN A 412 15.87 4.27 11.51
C ASN A 412 15.39 2.98 12.18
N ALA A 413 14.50 3.06 13.16
CA ALA A 413 13.90 1.87 13.76
C ALA A 413 12.94 1.18 12.78
N ASP A 414 12.60 -0.07 13.06
CA ASP A 414 11.64 -0.84 12.25
C ASP A 414 10.27 -0.15 12.18
N ASP A 415 9.56 -0.33 11.06
CA ASP A 415 8.31 0.36 10.77
C ASP A 415 7.23 -0.01 11.77
N LYS A 416 7.30 -1.26 12.24
CA LYS A 416 6.40 -1.76 13.27
C LYS A 416 6.57 -1.01 14.58
N ALA A 417 7.80 -0.60 14.91
CA ALA A 417 8.04 0.24 16.08
C ALA A 417 7.54 1.66 15.81
N ARG A 418 7.84 2.24 14.64
CA ARG A 418 7.42 3.59 14.25
C ARG A 418 5.90 3.77 14.13
N GLU A 419 5.16 2.69 13.89
CA GLU A 419 3.69 2.69 13.85
C GLU A 419 3.06 3.30 15.11
N ALA A 420 3.72 3.19 16.28
CA ALA A 420 3.25 3.79 17.52
C ALA A 420 3.22 5.33 17.51
N ASP A 421 3.98 5.96 16.61
CA ASP A 421 4.02 7.42 16.44
C ASP A 421 3.02 7.90 15.38
N ARG A 422 2.63 7.04 14.43
CA ARG A 422 1.63 7.32 13.39
C ARG A 422 0.21 7.21 13.93
N LYS A 423 -0.26 8.26 14.61
CA LYS A 423 -1.58 8.27 15.27
C LYS A 423 -2.40 9.49 14.93
N THR A 424 -3.71 9.33 15.11
CA THR A 424 -4.65 10.45 15.21
C THR A 424 -5.28 10.39 16.58
N ALA A 425 -5.53 11.55 17.17
CA ALA A 425 -6.07 11.65 18.52
C ALA A 425 -7.08 12.79 18.63
N ILE A 426 -7.91 12.70 19.65
CA ILE A 426 -8.82 13.76 20.06
C ILE A 426 -8.50 14.15 21.50
N ARG A 427 -8.64 15.44 21.81
CA ARG A 427 -8.76 15.90 23.19
C ARG A 427 -10.01 16.74 23.36
N PHE A 428 -10.50 16.82 24.58
CA PHE A 428 -11.60 17.74 24.92
C PHE A 428 -11.10 19.17 25.13
N SER A 429 -12.02 20.12 24.97
CA SER A 429 -11.82 21.57 25.12
C SER A 429 -13.03 22.19 25.82
N LYS A 430 -12.86 23.37 26.42
CA LYS A 430 -13.92 24.14 27.08
C LYS A 430 -14.00 25.56 26.52
#